data_AF-A0A3E5EPT5-F1
#
_entry.id   AF-A0A3E5EPT5-F1
#
_cell.length_a   1.000
_cell.length_b   1.000
_cell.length_c   1.000
_cell.angle_alpha   90.00
_cell.angle_beta   90.00
_cell.angle_gamma   90.00
#
_symmetry.space_group_name_H-M   'P 1'
#
loop_
_entity.id
_entity.type
_entity.pdbx_description
1 polymer ?
#
loop_
_entity_poly.entity_id
_entity_poly.type
_entity_poly.pdbx_seq_one_letter_code
_entity_poly.pdbx_strand_id
1 'polypeptide(L)'
;MERLTERYDITPDGESNVWVKNHDYIKASEKLAEYEDLEEQCLFVRLPVKIGDDIYKIPSKANYDLNVLNGYKANNRVYHQKAYSIVFSQSGWFVQCDKDSIHAPNVICIDVEYGKTWFLTREEAEKKLEEMKNG
;
A
#
# COMPACT_ATOMS: atom_id res chain seq x y z
N MET A 1 -12.62 14.86 9.30
CA MET A 1 -13.02 15.58 8.07
C MET A 1 -14.46 15.20 7.78
N GLU A 2 -15.39 16.14 7.83
CA GLU A 2 -16.75 15.88 7.36
C GLU A 2 -16.74 15.78 5.83
N ARG A 3 -17.39 14.76 5.28
CA ARG A 3 -17.46 14.56 3.84
C ARG A 3 -18.59 15.40 3.25
N LEU A 4 -18.26 16.38 2.40
CA LEU A 4 -19.20 17.28 1.72
C LEU A 4 -19.87 16.65 0.49
N THR A 5 -19.36 15.52 0.00
CA THR A 5 -19.85 14.85 -1.20
C THR A 5 -20.39 13.44 -0.93
N GLU A 6 -21.36 13.01 -1.73
CA GLU A 6 -21.94 11.67 -1.72
C GLU A 6 -21.70 10.98 -3.06
N ARG A 7 -21.60 9.65 -3.04
CA ARG A 7 -21.57 8.83 -4.25
C ARG A 7 -22.84 8.01 -4.35
N TYR A 8 -23.41 7.95 -5.55
CA TYR A 8 -24.58 7.13 -5.85
C TYR A 8 -24.18 6.01 -6.81
N ASP A 9 -24.56 4.77 -6.47
CA ASP A 9 -24.25 3.59 -7.28
C ASP A 9 -25.00 3.58 -8.62
N ILE A 10 -26.16 4.26 -8.66
CA ILE A 10 -27.00 4.41 -9.84
C ILE A 10 -27.19 5.91 -10.06
N THR A 11 -26.67 6.41 -11.18
CA THR A 11 -26.81 7.82 -11.58
C THR A 11 -28.24 8.07 -12.08
N PRO A 12 -29.03 8.97 -11.47
CA PRO A 12 -30.39 9.26 -11.93
C PRO A 12 -30.43 9.91 -13.33
N ASP A 13 -29.35 10.58 -13.71
CA ASP A 13 -29.18 11.37 -14.93
C ASP A 13 -28.17 10.77 -15.93
N GLY A 14 -27.42 9.74 -15.53
CA GLY A 14 -26.36 9.15 -16.35
C GLY A 14 -25.04 9.94 -16.40
N GLU A 15 -24.94 11.11 -15.77
CA GLU A 15 -23.83 12.05 -16.01
C GLU A 15 -22.83 12.14 -14.85
N SER A 16 -23.29 12.12 -13.59
CA SER A 16 -22.39 12.21 -12.44
C SER A 16 -22.78 11.27 -11.29
N ASN A 17 -21.81 10.48 -10.83
CA ASN A 17 -21.95 9.64 -9.64
C ASN A 17 -21.53 10.35 -8.35
N VAL A 18 -21.23 11.67 -8.38
CA VAL A 18 -20.82 12.47 -7.20
C VAL A 18 -21.69 13.71 -7.07
N TRP A 19 -22.22 13.95 -5.86
CA TRP A 19 -23.08 15.10 -5.56
C TRP A 19 -22.65 15.83 -4.30
N VAL A 20 -22.83 17.15 -4.25
CA VAL A 20 -22.54 17.98 -3.08
C VAL A 20 -23.76 17.97 -2.15
N LYS A 21 -23.55 17.60 -0.88
CA LYS A 21 -24.61 17.58 0.13
C LYS A 21 -25.21 18.97 0.29
N ASN A 22 -26.53 19.05 0.41
CA ASN A 22 -27.28 20.29 0.54
C ASN A 22 -27.05 21.30 -0.61
N HIS A 23 -26.48 20.88 -1.75
CA HIS A 23 -26.11 21.76 -2.86
C HIS A 23 -25.20 22.94 -2.44
N ASP A 24 -24.41 22.77 -1.38
CA ASP A 24 -23.48 23.79 -0.88
C ASP A 24 -22.18 23.80 -1.70
N TYR A 25 -22.31 24.17 -2.98
CA TYR A 25 -21.19 24.14 -3.93
C TYR A 25 -20.09 25.14 -3.57
N ILE A 26 -20.42 26.23 -2.86
CA ILE A 26 -19.43 27.21 -2.41
C ILE A 26 -18.47 26.54 -1.42
N LYS A 27 -18.98 25.90 -0.36
CA LYS A 27 -18.11 25.19 0.59
C LYS A 27 -17.35 24.04 -0.05
N ALA A 28 -17.98 23.32 -0.99
CA ALA A 28 -17.30 22.26 -1.72
C ALA A 28 -16.11 22.80 -2.54
N SER A 29 -16.27 23.94 -3.22
CA SER A 29 -15.20 24.61 -3.97
C SER A 29 -14.10 25.14 -3.06
N GLU A 30 -14.43 25.79 -1.95
CA GLU A 30 -13.43 26.25 -0.96
C GLU A 30 -12.61 25.08 -0.43
N LYS A 31 -13.27 23.96 -0.12
CA LYS A 31 -12.58 22.77 0.38
C LYS A 31 -11.71 22.11 -0.68
N LEU A 32 -12.15 22.11 -1.94
CA LEU A 32 -11.36 21.58 -3.05
C LEU A 32 -10.08 22.41 -3.25
N ALA A 33 -10.18 23.74 -3.22
CA ALA A 33 -9.02 24.62 -3.30
C ALA A 33 -8.01 24.34 -2.16
N GLU A 34 -8.49 24.13 -0.92
CA GLU A 34 -7.63 23.74 0.19
C GLU A 34 -6.91 22.40 -0.07
N TYR A 35 -7.57 21.42 -0.69
CA TYR A 35 -6.92 20.17 -1.07
C TYR A 35 -5.88 20.36 -2.18
N GLU A 36 -6.17 21.17 -3.18
CA GLU A 36 -5.23 21.50 -4.26
C GLU A 36 -4.00 22.21 -3.70
N ASP A 37 -4.17 23.22 -2.84
CA ASP A 37 -3.09 23.92 -2.16
C ASP A 37 -2.21 22.96 -1.33
N LEU A 38 -2.81 22.04 -0.57
CA LEU A 38 -2.09 21.05 0.23
C LEU A 38 -1.32 20.06 -0.66
N GLU A 39 -1.85 19.69 -1.83
CA GLU A 39 -1.16 18.86 -2.80
C GLU A 39 0.02 19.59 -3.45
N GLU A 40 -0.16 20.85 -3.87
CA GLU A 40 0.92 21.71 -4.40
C GLU A 40 2.03 21.96 -3.39
N GLN A 41 1.69 22.06 -2.10
CA GLN A 41 2.65 22.20 -1.00
C GLN A 41 3.31 20.88 -0.58
N CYS A 42 3.01 19.76 -1.25
CA CYS A 42 3.50 18.42 -0.92
C CYS A 42 3.14 17.96 0.51
N LEU A 43 2.00 18.40 1.04
CA LEU A 43 1.51 18.04 2.38
C LEU A 43 0.66 16.76 2.37
N PHE A 44 0.51 16.10 1.22
CA PHE A 44 -0.12 14.78 1.11
C PHE A 44 0.87 13.67 0.76
N VAL A 45 0.74 12.55 1.46
CA VAL A 45 1.38 11.29 1.11
C VAL A 45 0.36 10.34 0.52
N ARG A 46 0.58 9.90 -0.72
CA ARG A 46 -0.22 8.87 -1.38
C ARG A 46 0.32 7.50 -1.00
N LEU A 47 -0.30 6.86 -0.01
CA LEU A 47 0.04 5.51 0.39
C LEU A 47 -0.51 4.51 -0.64
N PRO A 48 0.29 3.53 -1.10
CA PRO A 48 -0.19 2.48 -2.00
C PRO A 48 -1.11 1.48 -1.27
N VAL A 49 -1.19 1.54 0.05
CA VAL A 49 -1.79 0.51 0.91
C VAL A 49 -2.60 1.15 2.03
N LYS A 50 -3.68 0.48 2.44
CA LYS A 50 -4.46 0.80 3.64
C LYS A 50 -4.39 -0.32 4.67
N ILE A 51 -4.76 -0.01 5.90
CA ILE A 51 -4.90 -1.00 6.98
C ILE A 51 -5.90 -2.08 6.54
N GLY A 52 -5.55 -3.34 6.76
CA GLY A 52 -6.33 -4.53 6.39
C GLY A 52 -6.02 -5.11 5.02
N ASP A 53 -5.30 -4.37 4.16
CA ASP A 53 -4.88 -4.87 2.84
C ASP A 53 -3.95 -6.07 2.95
N ASP A 54 -4.02 -6.92 1.94
CA ASP A 54 -3.12 -8.05 1.76
C ASP A 54 -1.77 -7.57 1.21
N ILE A 55 -0.70 -8.00 1.86
CA ILE A 55 0.69 -7.75 1.48
C ILE A 55 1.36 -9.08 1.17
N TYR A 56 2.07 -9.11 0.04
CA TYR A 56 2.86 -10.24 -0.43
C TYR A 56 4.33 -9.87 -0.40
N LYS A 57 5.11 -10.57 0.42
CA LYS A 57 6.52 -10.29 0.65
C LYS A 57 7.41 -11.42 0.14
N ILE A 58 8.59 -11.08 -0.34
CA ILE A 58 9.65 -12.01 -0.76
C ILE A 58 10.94 -11.67 -0.03
N PRO A 59 11.89 -12.61 0.12
CA PRO A 59 13.22 -12.26 0.63
C PRO A 59 13.93 -11.27 -0.29
N SER A 60 14.81 -10.44 0.28
CA SER A 60 15.77 -9.68 -0.52
C SER A 60 16.74 -10.63 -1.23
N LYS A 61 17.43 -10.17 -2.30
CA LYS A 61 18.41 -11.02 -3.03
C LYS A 61 19.49 -11.59 -2.10
N ALA A 62 20.01 -10.78 -1.18
CA ALA A 62 21.00 -11.25 -0.20
C ALA A 62 20.44 -12.36 0.72
N ASN A 63 19.20 -12.21 1.20
CA ASN A 63 18.54 -13.25 2.01
C ASN A 63 18.21 -14.49 1.17
N TYR A 64 17.82 -14.29 -0.09
CA TYR A 64 17.55 -15.38 -1.03
C TYR A 64 18.80 -16.25 -1.22
N ASP A 65 19.95 -15.63 -1.49
CA ASP A 65 21.22 -16.32 -1.71
C ASP A 65 21.72 -17.00 -0.44
N LEU A 66 21.57 -16.34 0.72
CA LEU A 66 21.91 -16.92 2.02
C LEU A 66 21.04 -18.14 2.35
N ASN A 67 19.74 -18.08 2.05
CA ASN A 67 18.84 -19.23 2.20
C ASN A 67 19.26 -20.40 1.30
N VAL A 68 19.72 -20.13 0.07
CA VAL A 68 20.26 -21.17 -0.82
C VAL A 68 21.53 -21.78 -0.25
N LEU A 69 22.48 -20.95 0.17
CA LEU A 69 23.77 -21.36 0.74
C LEU A 69 23.60 -22.26 1.97
N ASN A 70 22.67 -21.89 2.85
CA ASN A 70 22.44 -22.56 4.13
C ASN A 70 21.44 -23.74 4.03
N GLY A 71 20.99 -24.10 2.83
CA GLY A 71 20.04 -25.21 2.63
C GLY A 71 18.59 -24.89 3.00
N TYR A 72 18.25 -23.63 3.27
CA TYR A 72 16.91 -23.17 3.62
C TYR A 72 16.08 -22.68 2.41
N LYS A 73 16.17 -23.36 1.27
CA LYS A 73 15.49 -22.96 0.02
C LYS A 73 13.97 -22.81 0.18
N ALA A 74 13.34 -23.55 1.09
CA ALA A 74 11.92 -23.43 1.39
C ALA A 74 11.50 -22.03 1.88
N ASN A 75 12.44 -21.24 2.41
CA ASN A 75 12.20 -19.86 2.85
C ASN A 75 12.16 -18.87 1.68
N ASN A 76 12.59 -19.28 0.48
CA ASN A 76 12.51 -18.48 -0.74
C ASN A 76 11.14 -18.65 -1.39
N ARG A 77 10.12 -18.09 -0.73
CA ARG A 77 8.72 -18.13 -1.13
C ARG A 77 8.06 -16.78 -0.93
N VAL A 78 6.85 -16.64 -1.46
CA VAL A 78 5.98 -15.50 -1.16
C VAL A 78 5.31 -15.70 0.20
N TYR A 79 5.40 -14.68 1.05
CA TYR A 79 4.76 -14.60 2.35
C TYR A 79 3.55 -13.68 2.26
N HIS A 80 2.38 -14.19 2.64
CA HIS A 80 1.15 -13.40 2.73
C HIS A 80 0.96 -12.89 4.16
N GLN A 81 0.69 -11.60 4.30
CA GLN A 81 0.48 -10.92 5.57
C GLN A 81 -0.60 -9.83 5.39
N LYS A 82 -1.22 -9.34 6.48
CA LYS A 82 -2.06 -8.14 6.42
C LYS A 82 -1.37 -6.92 7.01
N ALA A 83 -1.62 -5.76 6.42
CA ALA A 83 -1.21 -4.47 6.97
C ALA A 83 -2.00 -4.15 8.25
N TYR A 84 -1.35 -3.97 9.40
CA TYR A 84 -2.02 -3.61 10.65
C TYR A 84 -1.69 -2.21 11.15
N SER A 85 -0.56 -1.64 10.73
CA SER A 85 -0.13 -0.29 11.13
C SER A 85 0.69 0.37 10.03
N ILE A 86 0.56 1.68 9.89
CA ILE A 86 1.38 2.51 8.99
C ILE A 86 2.03 3.57 9.86
N VAL A 87 3.37 3.57 9.86
CA VAL A 87 4.17 4.43 10.72
C VAL A 87 4.91 5.44 9.85
N PHE A 88 4.79 6.72 10.22
CA PHE A 88 5.56 7.81 9.63
C PHE A 88 6.74 8.16 10.54
N SER A 89 7.91 8.29 9.94
CA SER A 89 9.16 8.61 10.62
C SER A 89 9.90 9.73 9.88
N GLN A 90 10.99 10.22 10.45
CA GLN A 90 11.85 11.20 9.78
C GLN A 90 12.48 10.67 8.49
N SER A 91 12.59 9.34 8.35
CA SER A 91 13.24 8.68 7.20
C SER A 91 12.26 8.10 6.19
N GLY A 92 10.99 8.52 6.23
CA GLY A 92 9.93 8.00 5.38
C GLY A 92 8.88 7.23 6.18
N TRP A 93 8.14 6.37 5.51
CA TRP A 93 7.05 5.60 6.11
C TRP A 93 7.26 4.09 5.92
N PHE A 94 6.64 3.30 6.78
CA PHE A 94 6.66 1.86 6.67
C PHE A 94 5.37 1.24 7.19
N VAL A 95 5.04 0.07 6.65
CA VAL A 95 3.90 -0.74 7.06
C VAL A 95 4.38 -1.82 8.01
N GLN A 96 3.66 -2.00 9.11
CA GLN A 96 3.82 -3.18 9.95
C GLN A 96 2.73 -4.18 9.59
N CYS A 97 3.12 -5.44 9.41
CA CYS A 97 2.30 -6.55 8.95
C CYS A 97 2.17 -7.63 10.04
N ASP A 98 1.12 -8.45 10.01
CA ASP A 98 0.74 -9.37 11.12
C ASP A 98 1.89 -10.01 11.92
N LYS A 99 1.74 -9.99 13.25
CA LYS A 99 2.67 -10.56 14.23
C LYS A 99 2.58 -12.09 14.34
N ASP A 100 1.51 -12.70 13.80
CA ASP A 100 1.14 -14.11 14.04
C ASP A 100 1.79 -15.11 13.07
N SER A 101 2.55 -14.62 12.08
CA SER A 101 3.31 -15.49 11.20
C SER A 101 4.65 -15.83 11.86
N ILE A 102 4.67 -16.91 12.64
CA ILE A 102 5.84 -17.49 13.33
C ILE A 102 7.03 -17.74 12.37
N HIS A 103 6.79 -17.69 11.05
CA HIS A 103 7.76 -17.95 9.99
C HIS A 103 8.03 -16.78 9.04
N ALA A 104 7.49 -15.58 9.27
CA ALA A 104 7.76 -14.42 8.40
C ALA A 104 8.95 -13.61 8.96
N PRO A 105 10.13 -13.65 8.30
CA PRO A 105 11.22 -12.76 8.67
C PRO A 105 10.80 -11.34 8.27
N ASN A 106 10.69 -10.46 9.26
CA ASN A 106 10.40 -9.04 9.15
C ASN A 106 8.92 -8.67 8.93
N VAL A 107 8.30 -8.31 10.06
CA VAL A 107 7.00 -7.64 10.25
C VAL A 107 6.93 -6.28 9.52
N ILE A 108 8.05 -5.73 9.04
CA ILE A 108 8.12 -4.36 8.50
C ILE A 108 8.30 -4.38 6.97
N CYS A 109 7.52 -3.55 6.28
CA CYS A 109 7.62 -3.25 4.85
C CYS A 109 7.89 -1.75 4.68
N ILE A 110 9.12 -1.37 4.35
CA ILE A 110 9.52 0.03 4.17
C ILE A 110 9.12 0.54 2.78
N ASP A 111 8.80 1.81 2.68
CA ASP A 111 8.38 2.48 1.44
C ASP A 111 9.31 2.24 0.25
N VAL A 112 10.63 2.36 0.42
CA VAL A 112 11.63 2.20 -0.65
C VAL A 112 11.74 0.77 -1.20
N GLU A 113 11.16 -0.20 -0.50
CA GLU A 113 11.14 -1.62 -0.86
C GLU A 113 9.84 -2.04 -1.56
N TYR A 114 8.88 -1.11 -1.69
CA TYR A 114 7.66 -1.35 -2.44
C TYR A 114 7.97 -1.67 -3.91
N GLY A 115 7.41 -2.75 -4.44
CA GLY A 115 7.70 -3.23 -5.79
C GLY A 115 9.05 -3.95 -5.95
N LYS A 116 9.84 -4.06 -4.87
CA LYS A 116 11.12 -4.79 -4.85
C LYS A 116 11.04 -6.06 -4.02
N THR A 117 10.61 -5.92 -2.77
CA THR A 117 10.52 -7.05 -1.82
C THR A 117 9.14 -7.20 -1.18
N TRP A 118 8.23 -6.25 -1.37
CA TRP A 118 6.82 -6.40 -1.00
C TRP A 118 5.87 -5.75 -2.02
N PHE A 119 4.67 -6.31 -2.12
CA PHE A 119 3.71 -6.08 -3.21
C PHE A 119 2.27 -6.17 -2.67
N LEU A 120 1.32 -5.59 -3.41
CA LEU A 120 -0.13 -5.69 -3.10
C LEU A 120 -0.80 -6.89 -3.77
N THR A 121 -0.15 -7.48 -4.76
CA THR A 121 -0.65 -8.68 -5.44
C THR A 121 0.33 -9.83 -5.30
N ARG A 122 -0.23 -11.04 -5.24
CA ARG A 122 0.57 -12.27 -5.21
C ARG A 122 1.34 -12.47 -6.51
N GLU A 123 0.71 -12.15 -7.64
CA GLU A 123 1.27 -12.32 -8.98
C GLU A 123 2.54 -11.48 -9.18
N GLU A 124 2.53 -10.21 -8.77
CA GLU A 124 3.72 -9.35 -8.82
C GLU A 124 4.86 -9.91 -7.95
N ALA A 125 4.53 -10.40 -6.76
CA ALA A 125 5.52 -11.00 -5.86
C ALA A 125 6.12 -12.30 -6.43
N GLU A 126 5.31 -13.18 -7.01
CA GLU A 126 5.76 -14.42 -7.63
C GLU A 126 6.63 -14.15 -8.85
N LYS A 127 6.22 -13.19 -9.70
CA LYS A 127 7.02 -12.75 -10.85
C LYS A 127 8.39 -12.23 -10.41
N LYS A 128 8.44 -11.37 -9.39
CA LYS A 128 9.72 -10.84 -8.89
C LYS A 128 10.60 -11.91 -8.26
N LEU A 129 10.02 -12.87 -7.54
CA LEU A 129 10.75 -14.00 -6.99
C LEU A 129 11.34 -14.89 -8.08
N GLU A 130 10.63 -15.08 -9.19
CA GLU A 130 11.11 -15.85 -10.33
C GLU A 130 12.26 -15.15 -11.06
N GLU A 131 12.19 -13.81 -11.21
CA GLU A 131 13.32 -13.01 -11.72
C GLU A 131 14.58 -13.22 -10.87
N MET A 132 14.46 -13.29 -9.53
CA MET A 132 15.60 -13.52 -8.63
C MET A 132 16.19 -14.93 -8.72
N LYS A 133 15.42 -15.94 -9.14
CA LYS A 133 15.94 -17.30 -9.36
C LYS A 133 16.79 -17.39 -10.62
N ASN A 134 16.45 -16.58 -11.62
CA ASN A 134 17.02 -16.65 -12.97
C ASN A 134 18.14 -15.61 -13.21
N GLY A 135 18.45 -14.76 -12.23
CA GLY A 135 19.51 -13.75 -12.27
C GLY A 135 20.62 -14.02 -11.26
#